data_AF-A0A1A8AQW6-F1
#
_entry.id   AF-A0A1A8AQW6-F1
#
_cell.length_a   1.000
_cell.length_b   1.000
_cell.length_c   1.000
_cell.angle_alpha   90.00
_cell.angle_beta   90.00
_cell.angle_gamma   90.00
#
_symmetry.space_group_name_H-M   'P 1'
#
loop_
_entity.id
_entity.type
_entity.pdbx_description
1 polymer ?
#
loop_
_entity_poly.entity_id
_entity_poly.type
_entity_poly.pdbx_seq_one_letter_code
_entity_poly.pdbx_strand_id
1 'polypeptide(L)'
;RMRNPWGEREWNGPWSDSSEEWQKVSKGERERMGVTVEDDGEFWMTFDDFIANFTDLILCRLINTSYLSVHKTWEEAVQRGCWRRHDDPLLNRTGGCSNNKLTFLQNPQYMFDVKKPKDEVLICLQQKDRRATLKEGRGENLPIGFDVHRVELNRSYRMHAPQQKVGGSIYINSRSVFLRTDLAEGRYVIIPTTFDPGLEGEFLLRVFTDVPSDCKELTLHEPPHTCWSGLCGYPSLVSQVHVLQADGLAGHDSNGGRAMFWCFCIWVIVAPPW
;
A
#
# COMPACT_ATOMS: atom_id res chain seq x y z
N ARG A 1 -20.01 -10.47 -21.04
CA ARG A 1 -19.16 -10.42 -22.24
C ARG A 1 -17.73 -10.75 -21.86
N MET A 2 -17.16 -11.77 -22.46
CA MET A 2 -15.75 -12.14 -22.34
C MET A 2 -15.21 -12.34 -23.76
N ARG A 3 -13.88 -12.37 -23.90
CA ARG A 3 -13.23 -12.59 -25.19
C ARG A 3 -12.06 -13.55 -25.03
N ASN A 4 -12.03 -14.57 -25.88
CA ASN A 4 -10.89 -15.44 -26.08
C ASN A 4 -9.82 -14.71 -26.91
N PRO A 5 -8.58 -14.53 -26.41
CA PRO A 5 -7.50 -13.88 -27.15
C PRO A 5 -7.09 -14.59 -28.44
N TRP A 6 -7.38 -15.89 -28.60
CA TRP A 6 -7.11 -16.62 -29.85
C TRP A 6 -8.07 -16.23 -30.98
N GLY A 7 -9.19 -15.57 -30.66
CA GLY A 7 -10.19 -15.14 -31.65
C GLY A 7 -10.94 -16.28 -32.33
N GLU A 8 -10.90 -17.47 -31.72
CA GLU A 8 -11.59 -18.68 -32.18
C GLU A 8 -12.09 -19.45 -30.95
N ARG A 9 -13.13 -20.26 -31.11
CA ARG A 9 -13.75 -21.10 -30.05
C ARG A 9 -14.37 -20.30 -28.91
N GLU A 10 -15.69 -20.38 -28.87
CA GLU A 10 -16.54 -19.66 -27.94
C GLU A 10 -17.26 -20.59 -26.94
N TRP A 11 -17.94 -19.96 -25.99
CA TRP A 11 -18.79 -20.64 -25.03
C TRP A 11 -19.98 -21.31 -25.73
N ASN A 12 -20.24 -22.59 -25.45
CA ASN A 12 -21.32 -23.37 -26.06
C ASN A 12 -22.52 -23.58 -25.11
N GLY A 13 -22.54 -22.91 -23.96
CA GLY A 13 -23.62 -23.01 -22.98
C GLY A 13 -24.70 -21.93 -23.17
N PRO A 14 -25.52 -21.70 -22.13
CA PRO A 14 -26.49 -20.62 -22.13
C PRO A 14 -25.85 -19.28 -22.47
N TRP A 15 -26.52 -18.48 -23.30
CA TRP A 15 -26.05 -17.18 -23.83
C TRP A 15 -24.87 -17.24 -24.80
N SER A 16 -24.51 -18.44 -25.29
CA SER A 16 -23.70 -18.59 -26.51
C SER A 16 -24.33 -17.87 -27.71
N ASP A 17 -23.55 -17.64 -28.77
CA ASP A 17 -24.00 -16.92 -29.96
C ASP A 17 -25.21 -17.56 -30.66
N SER A 18 -25.35 -18.88 -30.54
CA SER A 18 -26.47 -19.65 -31.10
C SER A 18 -27.57 -20.00 -30.08
N SER A 19 -27.47 -19.51 -28.84
CA SER A 19 -28.35 -19.88 -27.73
C SER A 19 -29.79 -19.38 -27.92
N GLU A 20 -30.77 -20.23 -27.60
CA GLU A 20 -32.20 -19.87 -27.68
C GLU A 20 -32.61 -18.77 -26.67
N GLU A 21 -31.82 -18.59 -25.62
CA GLU A 21 -31.98 -17.56 -24.60
C GLU A 21 -32.02 -16.16 -25.22
N TRP A 22 -31.27 -15.94 -26.30
CA TRP A 22 -31.32 -14.68 -27.03
C TRP A 22 -32.72 -14.41 -27.60
N GLN A 23 -33.51 -15.43 -27.97
CA GLN A 23 -34.88 -15.26 -28.48
C GLN A 23 -35.82 -14.56 -27.50
N LYS A 24 -35.51 -14.59 -26.19
CA LYS A 24 -36.26 -13.87 -25.16
C LYS A 24 -35.91 -12.38 -25.09
N VAL A 25 -34.81 -11.96 -25.72
CA VAL A 25 -34.32 -10.59 -25.75
C VAL A 25 -34.69 -9.94 -27.09
N SER A 26 -35.20 -8.71 -27.04
CA SER A 26 -35.61 -7.98 -28.24
C SER A 26 -34.42 -7.66 -29.14
N LYS A 27 -34.65 -7.55 -30.45
CA LYS A 27 -33.59 -7.24 -31.42
C LYS A 27 -32.83 -5.94 -31.08
N GLY A 28 -33.55 -4.90 -30.65
CA GLY A 28 -32.93 -3.62 -30.28
C GLY A 28 -32.05 -3.69 -29.03
N GLU A 29 -32.37 -4.56 -28.07
CA GLU A 29 -31.52 -4.80 -26.90
C GLU A 29 -30.26 -5.58 -27.27
N ARG A 30 -30.36 -6.56 -28.17
CA ARG A 30 -29.18 -7.30 -28.68
C ARG A 30 -28.21 -6.38 -29.42
N GLU A 31 -28.74 -5.51 -30.28
CA GLU A 31 -27.93 -4.49 -30.98
C GLU A 31 -27.27 -3.52 -29.99
N ARG A 32 -28.00 -3.06 -28.96
CA ARG A 32 -27.45 -2.19 -27.91
C ARG A 32 -26.34 -2.87 -27.09
N MET A 33 -26.47 -4.16 -26.83
CA MET A 33 -25.45 -4.96 -26.13
C MET A 33 -24.25 -5.27 -27.03
N GLY A 34 -24.36 -5.04 -28.34
CA GLY A 34 -23.33 -5.34 -29.33
C GLY A 34 -23.12 -6.83 -29.49
N VAL A 35 -24.21 -7.62 -29.45
CA VAL A 35 -24.18 -9.07 -29.69
C VAL A 35 -24.03 -9.30 -31.20
N THR A 36 -22.89 -9.80 -31.61
CA THR A 36 -22.63 -10.32 -32.96
C THR A 36 -22.77 -11.84 -32.94
N VAL A 37 -23.08 -12.45 -34.09
CA VAL A 37 -23.07 -13.91 -34.27
C VAL A 37 -21.93 -14.20 -35.23
N GLU A 38 -20.70 -14.16 -34.72
CA GLU A 38 -19.46 -14.29 -35.47
C GLU A 38 -18.44 -15.04 -34.61
N ASP A 39 -17.71 -16.01 -35.17
CA ASP A 39 -16.63 -16.72 -34.45
C ASP A 39 -15.40 -15.79 -34.38
N ASP A 40 -15.46 -14.81 -33.48
CA ASP A 40 -14.40 -13.81 -33.23
C ASP A 40 -13.78 -13.96 -31.82
N GLY A 41 -14.20 -15.02 -31.13
CA GLY A 41 -13.80 -15.39 -29.77
C GLY A 41 -14.56 -14.64 -28.69
N GLU A 42 -15.52 -13.79 -29.03
CA GLU A 42 -16.36 -13.10 -28.07
C GLU A 42 -17.56 -13.94 -27.66
N PHE A 43 -17.90 -13.95 -26.37
CA PHE A 43 -19.08 -14.66 -25.93
C PHE A 43 -19.71 -14.02 -24.69
N TRP A 44 -20.96 -14.42 -24.44
CA TRP A 44 -21.69 -14.13 -23.22
C TRP A 44 -21.92 -15.43 -22.46
N MET A 45 -21.95 -15.34 -21.14
CA MET A 45 -22.32 -16.42 -20.24
C MET A 45 -22.96 -15.81 -19.00
N THR A 46 -23.63 -16.64 -18.21
CA THR A 46 -24.17 -16.17 -16.93
C THR A 46 -23.06 -15.92 -15.93
N PHE A 47 -23.33 -15.10 -14.91
CA PHE A 47 -22.35 -14.90 -13.84
C PHE A 47 -22.09 -16.19 -13.04
N ASP A 48 -23.09 -17.07 -12.94
CA ASP A 48 -22.94 -18.38 -12.30
C ASP A 48 -21.98 -19.29 -13.09
N ASP A 49 -22.10 -19.30 -14.43
CA ASP A 49 -21.14 -19.99 -15.29
C ASP A 49 -19.74 -19.38 -15.17
N PHE A 50 -19.63 -18.05 -15.07
CA PHE A 50 -18.34 -17.40 -14.85
C PHE A 50 -17.68 -17.89 -13.56
N ILE A 51 -18.43 -17.93 -12.45
CA ILE A 51 -17.92 -18.45 -11.17
C ILE A 51 -17.53 -19.93 -11.27
N ALA A 52 -18.29 -20.74 -12.02
CA ALA A 52 -18.02 -22.17 -12.16
C ALA A 52 -16.80 -22.47 -13.05
N ASN A 53 -16.50 -21.62 -14.04
CA ASN A 53 -15.49 -21.88 -15.06
C ASN A 53 -14.19 -21.08 -14.90
N PHE A 54 -14.20 -19.94 -14.20
CA PHE A 54 -13.02 -19.09 -14.01
C PHE A 54 -12.52 -19.13 -12.56
N THR A 55 -11.20 -19.27 -12.40
CA THR A 55 -10.54 -19.32 -11.08
C THR A 55 -10.02 -17.96 -10.63
N ASP A 56 -9.53 -17.15 -11.58
CA ASP A 56 -8.78 -15.94 -11.31
C ASP A 56 -9.34 -14.74 -12.06
N LEU A 57 -9.44 -13.60 -11.37
CA LEU A 57 -9.82 -12.32 -11.95
C LEU A 57 -8.73 -11.28 -11.67
N ILE A 58 -8.15 -10.74 -12.74
CA ILE A 58 -7.14 -9.68 -12.65
C ILE A 58 -7.77 -8.36 -13.10
N LEU A 59 -7.88 -7.41 -12.16
CA LEU A 59 -8.40 -6.07 -12.42
C LEU A 59 -7.25 -5.05 -12.45
N CYS A 60 -6.93 -4.56 -13.65
CA CYS A 60 -5.97 -3.47 -13.82
C CYS A 60 -6.69 -2.13 -13.75
N ARG A 61 -6.48 -1.37 -12.66
CA ARG A 61 -7.07 -0.03 -12.53
C ARG A 61 -6.13 1.04 -13.06
N LEU A 62 -6.62 1.85 -13.98
CA LEU A 62 -5.95 3.08 -14.38
C LEU A 62 -6.19 4.13 -13.28
N ILE A 63 -5.13 4.51 -12.56
CA ILE A 63 -5.21 5.57 -11.55
C ILE A 63 -5.04 6.90 -12.28
N ASN A 64 -6.09 7.72 -12.26
CA ASN A 64 -6.07 9.03 -12.91
C ASN A 64 -5.25 10.01 -12.07
N THR A 65 -4.04 10.34 -12.53
CA THR A 65 -3.16 11.34 -11.93
C THR A 65 -3.11 12.64 -12.76
N SER A 66 -4.01 12.81 -13.73
CA SER A 66 -4.04 14.01 -14.58
C SER A 66 -4.55 15.21 -13.81
N TYR A 67 -3.78 16.31 -13.81
CA TYR A 67 -4.18 17.59 -13.20
C TYR A 67 -5.38 18.25 -13.87
N LEU A 68 -5.70 17.87 -15.11
CA LEU A 68 -6.81 18.43 -15.91
C LEU A 68 -7.85 17.34 -16.14
N SER A 69 -8.63 17.01 -15.10
CA SER A 69 -9.71 16.05 -15.20
C SER A 69 -10.98 16.55 -14.52
N VAL A 70 -12.13 16.20 -15.11
CA VAL A 70 -13.45 16.40 -14.50
C VAL A 70 -13.73 15.33 -13.43
N HIS A 71 -12.93 14.26 -13.40
CA HIS A 71 -13.04 13.15 -12.46
C HIS A 71 -11.99 13.23 -11.35
N LYS A 72 -12.20 12.47 -10.27
CA LYS A 72 -11.26 12.36 -9.14
C LYS A 72 -9.83 12.14 -9.65
N THR A 73 -8.93 13.02 -9.22
CA THR A 73 -7.50 12.97 -9.48
C THR A 73 -6.78 12.46 -8.24
N TRP A 74 -5.73 11.69 -8.45
CA TRP A 74 -4.91 11.14 -7.38
C TRP A 74 -3.56 11.83 -7.37
N GLU A 75 -3.12 12.21 -6.17
CA GLU A 75 -1.76 12.63 -5.93
C GLU A 75 -0.90 11.39 -5.72
N GLU A 76 0.16 11.28 -6.52
CA GLU A 76 1.05 10.12 -6.53
C GLU A 76 2.39 10.47 -5.87
N ALA A 77 2.74 9.70 -4.84
CA ALA A 77 4.10 9.68 -4.32
C ALA A 77 4.81 8.38 -4.72
N VAL A 78 5.99 8.52 -5.30
CA VAL A 78 6.82 7.41 -5.79
C VAL A 78 8.11 7.33 -4.99
N GLN A 79 8.38 6.16 -4.42
CA GLN A 79 9.59 5.87 -3.68
C GLN A 79 10.31 4.66 -4.28
N ARG A 80 11.60 4.81 -4.55
CA ARG A 80 12.47 3.72 -5.01
C ARG A 80 13.30 3.24 -3.84
N GLY A 81 13.19 1.95 -3.52
CA GLY A 81 13.86 1.36 -2.37
C GLY A 81 14.53 0.04 -2.71
N CYS A 82 15.26 -0.49 -1.73
CA CYS A 82 15.82 -1.84 -1.82
C CYS A 82 15.86 -2.52 -0.46
N TRP A 83 15.67 -3.84 -0.47
CA TRP A 83 16.08 -4.74 0.59
C TRP A 83 17.54 -5.10 0.33
N ARG A 84 18.44 -4.62 1.18
CA ARG A 84 19.88 -4.86 1.10
C ARG A 84 20.39 -5.38 2.43
N ARG A 85 21.15 -6.46 2.38
CA ARG A 85 21.76 -7.04 3.56
C ARG A 85 22.93 -6.16 4.03
N HIS A 86 23.07 -6.04 5.34
CA HIS A 86 24.21 -5.37 5.94
C HIS A 86 24.58 -6.04 7.26
N ASP A 87 25.87 -6.04 7.61
CA ASP A 87 26.37 -6.66 8.84
C ASP A 87 25.98 -5.87 10.09
N ASP A 88 26.01 -4.53 10.00
CA ASP A 88 25.42 -3.65 11.00
C ASP A 88 23.88 -3.77 11.00
N PRO A 89 23.24 -4.20 12.10
CA PRO A 89 21.79 -4.31 12.24
C PRO A 89 21.02 -3.00 12.01
N LEU A 90 21.64 -1.84 12.27
CA LEU A 90 21.02 -0.52 12.07
C LEU A 90 20.94 -0.15 10.58
N LEU A 91 21.83 -0.71 9.77
CA LEU A 91 21.90 -0.49 8.33
C LEU A 91 21.29 -1.64 7.52
N ASN A 92 21.02 -2.79 8.15
CA ASN A 92 20.35 -3.91 7.50
C ASN A 92 18.93 -3.50 7.05
N ARG A 93 18.53 -3.94 5.86
CA ARG A 93 17.20 -3.67 5.26
C ARG A 93 16.45 -4.93 4.84
N THR A 94 16.89 -6.11 5.29
CA THR A 94 16.31 -7.42 4.91
C THR A 94 15.64 -8.11 6.10
N GLY A 95 14.73 -7.39 6.75
CA GLY A 95 14.16 -7.78 8.04
C GLY A 95 13.12 -8.91 7.99
N GLY A 96 12.57 -9.21 6.82
CA GLY A 96 11.48 -10.17 6.64
C GLY A 96 10.12 -9.65 7.14
N CYS A 97 9.08 -10.47 7.04
CA CYS A 97 7.72 -10.11 7.45
C CYS A 97 7.55 -10.03 8.97
N SER A 98 6.37 -9.62 9.43
CA SER A 98 6.02 -9.38 10.84
C SER A 98 6.14 -10.62 11.75
N ASN A 99 6.24 -11.82 11.17
CA ASN A 99 6.59 -13.04 11.91
C ASN A 99 8.01 -12.98 12.49
N ASN A 100 8.92 -12.25 11.85
CA ASN A 100 10.31 -12.05 12.25
C ASN A 100 10.44 -10.84 13.19
N LYS A 101 9.84 -10.92 14.38
CA LYS A 101 9.70 -9.78 15.32
C LYS A 101 11.01 -9.03 15.63
N LEU A 102 12.14 -9.73 15.66
CA LEU A 102 13.45 -9.15 15.99
C LEU A 102 14.02 -8.29 14.87
N THR A 103 13.74 -8.64 13.62
CA THR A 103 14.36 -8.04 12.43
C THR A 103 13.38 -7.22 11.60
N PHE A 104 12.07 -7.38 11.81
CA PHE A 104 11.02 -6.72 11.04
C PHE A 104 11.20 -5.19 10.89
N LEU A 105 11.56 -4.48 11.98
CA LEU A 105 11.75 -3.03 11.95
C LEU A 105 13.06 -2.58 11.26
N GLN A 106 13.94 -3.52 10.90
CA GLN A 106 15.13 -3.23 10.11
C GLN A 106 14.78 -2.94 8.65
N ASN A 107 13.65 -3.44 8.13
CA ASN A 107 13.21 -3.14 6.76
C ASN A 107 13.12 -1.63 6.48
N PRO A 108 13.16 -1.19 5.21
CA PRO A 108 12.90 0.19 4.84
C PRO A 108 11.57 0.68 5.44
N GLN A 109 11.50 1.95 5.83
CA GLN A 109 10.31 2.53 6.46
C GLN A 109 9.97 3.83 5.75
N TYR A 110 8.76 3.95 5.23
CA TYR A 110 8.30 5.13 4.50
C TYR A 110 7.15 5.79 5.26
N MET A 111 7.34 7.03 5.68
CA MET A 111 6.26 7.79 6.30
C MET A 111 5.41 8.48 5.24
N PHE A 112 4.11 8.65 5.51
CA PHE A 112 3.21 9.51 4.73
C PHE A 112 2.08 10.04 5.61
N ASP A 113 1.49 11.15 5.20
CA ASP A 113 0.44 11.85 5.93
C ASP A 113 -0.90 11.78 5.19
N VAL A 114 -1.96 11.49 5.95
CA VAL A 114 -3.36 11.64 5.51
C VAL A 114 -3.90 12.92 6.13
N LYS A 115 -4.20 13.91 5.27
CA LYS A 115 -4.57 15.27 5.69
C LYS A 115 -6.08 15.51 5.76
N LYS A 116 -6.89 14.60 5.19
CA LYS A 116 -8.35 14.66 5.28
C LYS A 116 -8.84 13.85 6.48
N PRO A 117 -9.98 14.21 7.11
CA PRO A 117 -10.57 13.45 8.22
C PRO A 117 -10.72 11.95 7.93
N LYS A 118 -11.06 11.63 6.69
CA LYS A 118 -11.06 10.29 6.12
C LYS A 118 -10.64 10.39 4.66
N ASP A 119 -9.64 9.61 4.27
CA ASP A 119 -9.17 9.54 2.89
C ASP A 119 -9.06 8.09 2.42
N GLU A 120 -9.31 7.88 1.15
CA GLU A 120 -9.10 6.59 0.50
C GLU A 120 -7.65 6.53 0.05
N VAL A 121 -6.89 5.54 0.52
CA VAL A 121 -5.46 5.40 0.23
C VAL A 121 -5.21 4.13 -0.57
N LEU A 122 -4.47 4.28 -1.67
CA LEU A 122 -4.00 3.15 -2.47
C LEU A 122 -2.49 3.01 -2.33
N ILE A 123 -2.01 1.81 -2.04
CA ILE A 123 -0.58 1.52 -1.89
C ILE A 123 -0.23 0.37 -2.81
N CYS A 124 0.79 0.57 -3.64
CA CYS A 124 1.33 -0.45 -4.54
C CYS A 124 2.81 -0.66 -4.26
N LEU A 125 3.20 -1.90 -3.95
CA LEU A 125 4.60 -2.31 -3.86
C LEU A 125 4.90 -3.22 -5.05
N GLN A 126 5.91 -2.85 -5.83
CA GLN A 126 6.31 -3.58 -7.03
C GLN A 126 7.79 -3.92 -6.96
N GLN A 127 8.16 -5.19 -7.07
CA GLN A 127 9.55 -5.60 -7.20
C GLN A 127 10.06 -5.39 -8.63
N LYS A 128 11.37 -5.15 -8.77
CA LYS A 128 12.04 -5.04 -10.07
C LYS A 128 11.87 -6.33 -10.87
N ASP A 129 11.63 -6.19 -12.17
CA ASP A 129 11.42 -7.32 -13.06
C ASP A 129 12.70 -8.17 -13.16
N ARG A 130 12.56 -9.47 -12.86
CA ARG A 130 13.65 -10.47 -12.93
C ARG A 130 13.47 -11.44 -14.10
N ARG A 131 12.52 -11.21 -15.00
CA ARG A 131 12.28 -12.11 -16.15
C ARG A 131 13.49 -12.25 -17.05
N ALA A 132 14.32 -11.22 -17.18
CA ALA A 132 15.55 -11.28 -17.98
C ALA A 132 16.57 -12.30 -17.43
N THR A 133 16.56 -12.58 -16.13
CA THR A 133 17.47 -13.52 -15.44
C THR A 133 16.83 -14.88 -15.17
N LEU A 134 15.66 -15.18 -15.79
CA LEU A 134 14.99 -16.50 -15.68
C LEU A 134 15.91 -17.64 -16.11
N LYS A 135 16.73 -17.44 -17.15
CA LYS A 135 17.68 -18.45 -17.65
C LYS A 135 18.77 -18.82 -16.64
N GLU A 136 18.98 -18.01 -15.61
CA GLU A 136 19.99 -18.22 -14.56
C GLU A 136 19.39 -18.83 -13.28
N GLY A 137 18.10 -19.22 -13.29
CA GLY A 137 17.40 -19.73 -12.10
C GLY A 137 17.11 -18.68 -11.03
N ARG A 138 17.35 -17.38 -11.32
CA ARG A 138 17.15 -16.24 -10.42
C ARG A 138 15.94 -15.36 -10.80
N GLY A 139 15.07 -15.87 -11.67
CA GLY A 139 13.96 -15.11 -12.25
C GLY A 139 12.65 -15.16 -11.47
N GLU A 140 12.58 -15.91 -10.37
CA GLU A 140 11.38 -16.01 -9.55
C GLU A 140 11.14 -14.73 -8.75
N ASN A 141 9.86 -14.37 -8.63
CA ASN A 141 9.43 -13.26 -7.79
C ASN A 141 9.61 -13.64 -6.32
N LEU A 142 10.15 -12.71 -5.53
CA LEU A 142 10.16 -12.87 -4.08
C LEU A 142 8.72 -12.79 -3.56
N PRO A 143 8.34 -13.58 -2.54
CA PRO A 143 7.10 -13.35 -1.82
C PRO A 143 7.21 -12.00 -1.09
N ILE A 144 6.46 -10.99 -1.56
CA ILE A 144 6.54 -9.62 -1.04
C ILE A 144 5.22 -9.20 -0.42
N GLY A 145 5.31 -8.29 0.55
CA GLY A 145 4.16 -7.68 1.22
C GLY A 145 4.58 -6.45 2.01
N PHE A 146 3.61 -5.72 2.54
CA PHE A 146 3.89 -4.56 3.39
C PHE A 146 2.85 -4.40 4.49
N ASP A 147 3.29 -3.78 5.59
CA ASP A 147 2.41 -3.42 6.71
C ASP A 147 2.34 -1.90 6.85
N VAL A 148 1.15 -1.41 7.22
CA VAL A 148 0.87 0.00 7.47
C VAL A 148 0.59 0.20 8.95
N HIS A 149 1.34 1.10 9.57
CA HIS A 149 1.24 1.41 10.99
C HIS A 149 0.85 2.86 11.19
N ARG A 150 -0.06 3.13 12.14
CA ARG A 150 -0.34 4.49 12.61
C ARG A 150 0.75 4.89 13.60
N VAL A 151 1.28 6.10 13.44
CA VAL A 151 2.38 6.60 14.27
C VAL A 151 2.07 7.99 14.81
N GLU A 152 2.99 8.50 15.61
CA GLU A 152 2.97 9.84 16.20
C GLU A 152 3.04 10.91 15.11
N LEU A 153 2.27 11.98 15.28
CA LEU A 153 2.15 13.06 14.29
C LEU A 153 3.47 13.74 13.97
N ASN A 154 4.37 13.79 14.95
CA ASN A 154 5.67 14.44 14.84
C ASN A 154 6.79 13.45 14.52
N ARG A 155 6.48 12.20 14.18
CA ARG A 155 7.50 11.20 13.86
C ARG A 155 8.30 11.63 12.62
N SER A 156 9.62 11.73 12.82
CA SER A 156 10.62 12.06 11.79
C SER A 156 11.76 11.03 11.72
N TYR A 157 11.77 10.07 12.64
CA TYR A 157 12.79 9.02 12.80
C TYR A 157 12.17 7.64 12.63
N ARG A 158 13.02 6.64 12.37
CA ARG A 158 12.63 5.23 12.24
C ARG A 158 11.91 4.73 13.50
N MET A 159 10.96 3.83 13.28
CA MET A 159 10.30 3.08 14.33
C MET A 159 11.23 2.02 14.90
N HIS A 160 11.36 2.02 16.22
CA HIS A 160 12.14 1.05 16.99
C HIS A 160 11.28 0.11 17.84
N ALA A 161 10.00 0.44 17.99
CA ALA A 161 9.01 -0.35 18.69
C ALA A 161 7.78 -0.57 17.80
N PRO A 162 7.13 -1.75 17.84
CA PRO A 162 5.89 -1.99 17.13
C PRO A 162 4.83 -0.94 17.47
N GLN A 163 4.17 -0.41 16.45
CA GLN A 163 3.05 0.53 16.59
C GLN A 163 1.74 -0.14 16.22
N GLN A 164 0.63 0.59 16.28
CA GLN A 164 -0.67 0.05 15.87
C GLN A 164 -0.68 -0.25 14.37
N LYS A 165 -0.73 -1.53 14.00
CA LYS A 165 -0.98 -1.95 12.62
C LYS A 165 -2.43 -1.62 12.25
N VAL A 166 -2.61 -0.81 11.21
CA VAL A 166 -3.93 -0.39 10.70
C VAL A 166 -4.28 -1.06 9.37
N GLY A 167 -3.31 -1.68 8.72
CA GLY A 167 -3.52 -2.40 7.46
C GLY A 167 -2.25 -3.08 6.98
N GLY A 168 -2.34 -3.77 5.85
CA GLY A 168 -1.22 -4.42 5.18
C GLY A 168 -1.70 -5.23 3.99
N SER A 169 -0.77 -5.56 3.09
CA SER A 169 -1.07 -6.45 1.96
C SER A 169 -1.00 -7.91 2.40
N ILE A 170 -1.61 -8.80 1.61
CA ILE A 170 -1.24 -10.22 1.64
C ILE A 170 0.17 -10.39 1.06
N TYR A 171 0.83 -11.48 1.43
CA TYR A 171 2.10 -11.89 0.85
C TYR A 171 1.84 -12.83 -0.33
N ILE A 172 2.38 -12.49 -1.50
CA ILE A 172 2.24 -13.29 -2.72
C ILE A 172 3.52 -13.21 -3.53
N ASN A 173 3.84 -14.28 -4.25
CA ASN A 173 4.95 -14.38 -5.20
C ASN A 173 4.62 -13.70 -6.54
N SER A 174 4.05 -12.49 -6.49
CA SER A 174 3.73 -11.68 -7.67
C SER A 174 4.72 -10.52 -7.82
N ARG A 175 4.78 -9.94 -9.02
CA ARG A 175 5.60 -8.75 -9.29
C ARG A 175 5.12 -7.55 -8.49
N SER A 176 3.83 -7.46 -8.20
CA SER A 176 3.22 -6.34 -7.47
C SER A 176 2.16 -6.80 -6.50
N VAL A 177 2.08 -6.12 -5.36
CA VAL A 177 0.99 -6.23 -4.38
C VAL A 177 0.34 -4.88 -4.17
N PHE A 178 -0.96 -4.89 -3.93
CA PHE A 178 -1.79 -3.69 -3.84
C PHE A 178 -2.68 -3.73 -2.61
N LEU A 179 -2.84 -2.58 -1.96
CA LEU A 179 -3.80 -2.36 -0.87
C LEU A 179 -4.66 -1.14 -1.21
N ARG A 180 -5.96 -1.27 -0.99
CA ARG A 180 -6.92 -0.17 -0.98
C ARG A 180 -7.58 -0.14 0.39
N THR A 181 -7.46 0.98 1.09
CA THR A 181 -8.02 1.12 2.43
C THR A 181 -8.41 2.56 2.70
N ASP A 182 -9.44 2.74 3.52
CA ASP A 182 -9.76 4.05 4.09
C ASP A 182 -8.91 4.28 5.34
N LEU A 183 -8.25 5.43 5.43
CA LEU A 183 -7.49 5.85 6.62
C LEU A 183 -8.06 7.16 7.17
N ALA A 184 -8.02 7.30 8.50
CA ALA A 184 -8.34 8.55 9.16
C ALA A 184 -7.18 9.54 9.05
N GLU A 185 -7.44 10.81 9.34
CA GLU A 185 -6.38 11.82 9.45
C GLU A 185 -5.26 11.39 10.41
N GLY A 186 -4.02 11.59 9.98
CA GLY A 186 -2.84 11.29 10.79
C GLY A 186 -1.62 10.89 9.97
N ARG A 187 -0.57 10.50 10.70
CA ARG A 187 0.70 10.03 10.15
C ARG A 187 0.80 8.51 10.19
N TYR A 188 1.32 7.94 9.11
CA TYR A 188 1.45 6.50 8.94
C TYR A 188 2.86 6.13 8.46
N VAL A 189 3.27 4.90 8.75
CA VAL A 189 4.52 4.31 8.24
C VAL A 189 4.20 3.00 7.51
N ILE A 190 4.67 2.92 6.27
CA ILE A 190 4.65 1.72 5.42
C ILE A 190 5.99 1.01 5.58
N ILE A 191 5.95 -0.28 5.92
CA ILE A 191 7.13 -1.15 5.97
C ILE A 191 7.01 -2.18 4.84
N PRO A 192 7.65 -1.96 3.67
CA PRO A 192 7.76 -2.96 2.63
C PRO A 192 8.75 -4.06 3.01
N THR A 193 8.36 -5.31 2.81
CA THR A 193 9.11 -6.49 3.27
C THR A 193 9.07 -7.62 2.24
N THR A 194 10.10 -8.44 2.25
CA THR A 194 10.02 -9.83 1.78
C THR A 194 9.39 -10.71 2.88
N PHE A 195 8.87 -11.87 2.52
CA PHE A 195 8.33 -12.81 3.51
C PHE A 195 9.43 -13.31 4.45
N ASP A 196 10.50 -13.89 3.89
CA ASP A 196 11.66 -14.35 4.64
C ASP A 196 12.71 -13.24 4.80
N PRO A 197 13.43 -13.21 5.93
CA PRO A 197 14.54 -12.27 6.16
C PRO A 197 15.76 -12.64 5.29
N GLY A 198 16.68 -11.69 5.12
CA GLY A 198 17.93 -11.88 4.37
C GLY A 198 17.80 -11.87 2.85
N LEU A 199 16.57 -11.80 2.30
CA LEU A 199 16.33 -11.71 0.86
C LEU A 199 16.56 -10.30 0.34
N GLU A 200 17.35 -10.18 -0.73
CA GLU A 200 17.70 -8.89 -1.34
C GLU A 200 16.89 -8.61 -2.61
N GLY A 201 16.59 -7.34 -2.86
CA GLY A 201 15.89 -6.92 -4.06
C GLY A 201 15.59 -5.43 -4.11
N GLU A 202 15.36 -4.93 -5.31
CA GLU A 202 14.91 -3.55 -5.55
C GLU A 202 13.39 -3.51 -5.71
N PHE A 203 12.77 -2.44 -5.24
CA PHE A 203 11.32 -2.24 -5.36
C PHE A 203 10.95 -0.78 -5.63
N LEU A 204 9.72 -0.61 -6.11
CA LEU A 204 9.03 0.64 -6.29
C LEU A 204 7.80 0.64 -5.38
N LEU A 205 7.72 1.61 -4.47
CA LEU A 205 6.56 1.87 -3.64
C LEU A 205 5.83 3.09 -4.21
N ARG A 206 4.53 2.95 -4.47
CA ARG A 206 3.66 4.03 -4.95
C ARG A 206 2.51 4.20 -3.96
N VAL A 207 2.30 5.43 -3.51
CA VAL A 207 1.21 5.80 -2.59
C VAL A 207 0.33 6.81 -3.30
N PHE A 208 -0.97 6.54 -3.35
CA PHE A 208 -1.95 7.44 -3.94
C PHE A 208 -2.92 7.91 -2.87
N THR A 209 -3.07 9.22 -2.79
CA THR A 209 -3.94 9.94 -1.85
C THR A 209 -4.69 11.05 -2.60
N ASP A 210 -5.71 11.65 -1.99
CA ASP A 210 -6.46 12.74 -2.63
C ASP A 210 -5.67 14.05 -2.67
N VAL A 211 -4.71 14.22 -1.77
CA VAL A 211 -3.84 15.40 -1.63
C VAL A 211 -2.39 14.96 -1.42
N PRO A 212 -1.38 15.83 -1.61
CA PRO A 212 0.01 15.44 -1.44
C PRO A 212 0.28 14.90 -0.03
N SER A 213 0.81 13.67 0.04
CA SER A 213 0.98 12.91 1.27
C SER A 213 2.33 13.09 1.96
N ASP A 214 3.21 13.95 1.43
CA ASP A 214 4.57 14.19 1.96
C ASP A 214 5.38 12.90 2.20
N CYS A 215 5.12 11.89 1.36
CA CYS A 215 5.70 10.57 1.52
C CYS A 215 7.23 10.60 1.37
N LYS A 216 7.95 10.02 2.32
CA LYS A 216 9.43 9.98 2.34
C LYS A 216 9.97 8.82 3.17
N GLU A 217 11.21 8.41 2.90
CA GLU A 217 11.89 7.39 3.68
C GLU A 217 12.37 7.94 5.04
N LEU A 218 12.17 7.14 6.09
CA LEU A 218 12.76 7.34 7.41
C LEU A 218 14.12 6.65 7.46
N THR A 219 15.19 7.45 7.39
CA THR A 219 16.58 6.96 7.38
C THR A 219 17.29 7.13 8.71
N LEU A 220 16.91 8.16 9.49
CA LEU A 220 17.53 8.49 10.77
C LEU A 220 16.95 7.65 11.91
N HIS A 221 17.84 7.11 12.74
CA HIS A 221 17.46 6.37 13.95
C HIS A 221 17.25 7.27 15.16
N GLU A 222 17.97 8.39 15.20
CA GLU A 222 18.01 9.34 16.31
C GLU A 222 18.30 10.78 15.82
N PRO A 223 18.11 11.81 16.66
CA PRO A 223 18.41 13.19 16.31
C PRO A 223 19.91 13.37 16.01
N PRO A 224 20.29 14.22 15.05
CA PRO A 224 21.70 14.45 14.77
C PRO A 224 22.36 15.14 15.97
N HIS A 225 23.60 14.76 16.28
CA HIS A 225 24.45 15.52 17.17
C HIS A 225 24.75 16.89 16.55
N THR A 226 24.41 17.96 17.26
CA THR A 226 24.70 19.34 16.84
C THR A 226 25.67 19.99 17.82
N CYS A 227 26.22 21.16 17.47
CA CYS A 227 27.08 21.93 18.39
C CYS A 227 26.36 22.28 19.72
N TRP A 228 25.02 22.36 19.70
CA TRP A 228 24.20 22.57 20.89
C TRP A 228 24.07 21.33 21.77
N SER A 229 24.30 20.12 21.24
CA SER A 229 24.25 18.88 22.02
C SER A 229 25.34 18.82 23.10
N GLY A 230 26.48 19.49 22.89
CA GLY A 230 27.52 19.63 23.90
C GLY A 230 27.22 20.68 24.98
N LEU A 231 26.35 21.65 24.68
CA LEU A 231 26.00 22.76 25.58
C LEU A 231 24.72 22.47 26.38
N CYS A 232 23.72 21.83 25.78
CA CYS A 232 22.40 21.59 26.35
C CYS A 232 22.15 20.11 26.72
N GLY A 233 23.11 19.23 26.45
CA GLY A 233 22.97 17.78 26.59
C GLY A 233 22.39 17.13 25.32
N TYR A 234 22.58 15.81 25.22
CA TYR A 234 22.03 15.01 24.12
C TYR A 234 20.86 14.15 24.63
N PRO A 235 19.77 14.01 23.87
CA PRO A 235 18.64 13.19 24.29
C PRO A 235 19.06 11.74 24.52
N SER A 236 18.69 11.19 25.67
CA SER A 236 19.03 9.82 26.07
C SER A 236 17.80 8.92 26.18
N LEU A 237 16.60 9.50 26.11
CA LEU A 237 15.34 8.78 26.23
C LEU A 237 14.33 9.26 25.19
N VAL A 238 13.55 8.33 24.64
CA VAL A 238 12.37 8.60 23.82
C VAL A 238 11.12 8.25 24.62
N SER A 239 10.17 9.17 24.71
CA SER A 239 8.87 8.94 25.34
C SER A 239 7.74 9.18 24.35
N GLN A 240 6.74 8.31 24.38
CA GLN A 240 5.49 8.48 23.64
C GLN A 240 4.43 9.06 24.57
N VAL A 241 3.76 10.13 24.14
CA VAL A 241 2.69 10.79 24.87
C VAL A 241 1.40 10.63 24.10
N HIS A 242 0.43 9.94 24.72
CA HIS A 242 -0.92 9.79 24.19
C HIS A 242 -1.87 10.78 24.86
N VAL A 243 -2.44 11.70 24.09
CA VAL A 243 -3.45 12.63 24.59
C VAL A 243 -4.81 11.92 24.53
N LEU A 244 -5.35 11.58 25.71
CA LEU A 244 -6.65 10.89 25.83
C LEU A 244 -7.83 11.86 25.73
N GLN A 245 -7.69 13.03 26.36
CA GLN A 245 -8.67 14.09 26.38
C GLN A 245 -7.96 15.42 26.61
N ALA A 246 -8.45 16.48 25.97
CA ALA A 246 -8.03 17.84 26.21
C ALA A 246 -9.28 18.72 26.23
N ASP A 247 -9.49 19.43 27.33
CA ASP A 247 -10.63 20.31 27.55
C ASP A 247 -10.20 21.78 27.46
N GLY A 248 -11.10 22.66 27.03
CA GLY A 248 -10.86 24.11 27.04
C GLY A 248 -9.87 24.63 25.98
N LEU A 249 -9.60 23.85 24.93
CA LEU A 249 -8.80 24.31 23.79
C LEU A 249 -9.53 25.45 23.05
N ALA A 250 -8.86 26.59 22.92
CA ALA A 250 -9.38 27.73 22.18
C ALA A 250 -9.41 27.41 20.67
N GLY A 251 -10.58 27.08 20.13
CA GLY A 251 -10.82 26.97 18.69
C GLY A 251 -11.39 25.64 18.19
N HIS A 252 -12.51 25.16 18.76
CA HIS A 252 -13.28 24.10 18.09
C HIS A 252 -14.72 24.54 17.84
N ASP A 253 -15.12 24.45 16.57
CA ASP A 253 -16.48 24.62 16.10
C ASP A 253 -17.45 23.66 16.80
N SER A 254 -18.69 24.12 16.92
CA SER A 254 -19.81 23.60 17.71
C SER A 254 -20.36 22.20 17.33
N ASN A 255 -19.59 21.36 16.62
CA ASN A 255 -19.98 19.99 16.36
C ASN A 255 -19.10 19.02 17.16
N GLY A 256 -19.70 18.43 18.20
CA GLY A 256 -19.10 17.45 19.12
C GLY A 256 -18.64 16.16 18.44
N GLY A 257 -17.60 16.25 17.62
CA GLY A 257 -16.81 15.11 17.17
C GLY A 257 -15.89 14.66 18.30
N ARG A 258 -15.94 13.35 18.62
CA ARG A 258 -15.01 12.68 19.53
C ARG A 258 -13.58 13.17 19.30
N ALA A 259 -12.91 13.54 20.39
CA ALA A 259 -11.52 13.96 20.40
C ALA A 259 -10.66 12.99 19.56
N MET A 260 -9.98 13.51 18.55
CA MET A 260 -8.94 12.76 17.87
C MET A 260 -7.83 12.48 18.89
N PHE A 261 -7.52 11.20 19.11
CA PHE A 261 -6.38 10.80 19.92
C PHE A 261 -5.11 11.21 19.20
N TRP A 262 -4.41 12.21 19.74
CA TRP A 262 -3.12 12.64 19.23
C TRP A 262 -2.00 11.93 19.98
N CYS A 263 -1.04 11.36 19.25
CA CYS A 263 0.15 10.76 19.82
C CYS A 263 1.38 11.54 19.36
N PHE A 264 2.29 11.85 20.29
CA PHE A 264 3.52 12.58 20.06
C PHE A 264 4.73 11.81 20.60
N CYS A 265 5.83 11.83 19.85
CA CYS A 265 7.12 11.26 20.23
C CYS A 265 8.05 12.39 20.69
N ILE A 266 8.54 12.33 21.93
CA ILE A 266 9.38 13.38 22.52
C ILE A 266 10.75 12.80 22.89
N TRP A 267 11.81 13.47 22.46
CA TRP A 267 13.19 13.19 22.85
C TRP A 267 13.53 13.97 24.12
N VAL A 268 13.90 13.27 25.20
CA VAL A 268 14.15 13.85 26.52
C VAL A 268 15.64 13.79 26.85
N ILE A 269 16.18 14.91 27.31
CA ILE A 269 17.54 15.00 27.85
C ILE A 269 17.45 14.69 29.35
N VAL A 270 17.97 13.52 29.75
CA VAL A 270 18.05 13.16 31.16
C VAL A 270 19.38 13.69 31.70
N ALA A 271 19.32 14.72 32.56
CA ALA A 271 20.49 15.16 33.30
C ALA A 271 20.91 14.08 34.32
N PRO A 272 22.21 13.82 34.53
CA PRO A 272 22.66 12.87 35.54
C PRO A 272 22.19 13.30 36.94
N PRO A 273 21.88 12.34 37.84
CA PRO A 273 21.56 12.66 39.22
C PRO A 273 22.79 13.30 39.89
N TRP A 274 22.55 14.41 40.59
CA TRP A 274 23.52 15.15 41.39
C TRP A 274 24.06 14.31 42.55
#